data_AF-A0A7X5D2F3-F1
#
_entry.id   AF-A0A7X5D2F3-F1
#
_cell.length_a   1.000
_cell.length_b   1.000
_cell.length_c   1.000
_cell.angle_alpha   90.00
_cell.angle_beta   90.00
_cell.angle_gamma   90.00
#
_symmetry.space_group_name_H-M   'P 1'
#
loop_
_entity.id
_entity.type
_entity.pdbx_description
1 polymer ?
#
loop_
_entity_poly.entity_id
_entity_poly.type
_entity_poly.pdbx_seq_one_letter_code
_entity_poly.pdbx_strand_id
1 'polypeptide(L)'
;MNRRQKKKAFKKRFGFNPPRGISIRTATRIMEHKETIIAIFERLKAAILNLWEQVKKPALELGEVLKEIHTAFITPAEKRRRQYIAVEDFRTKLLLRQQESEAKRIEGNSDIHNHDRR
;
A
#
# COMPACT_ATOMS: atom_id res chain seq x y z
N MET A 1 -58.99 6.99 9.52
CA MET A 1 -58.56 5.57 9.60
C MET A 1 -57.55 5.36 10.73
N ASN A 2 -57.88 4.50 11.70
CA ASN A 2 -56.99 4.11 12.80
C ASN A 2 -55.79 3.27 12.26
N ARG A 3 -54.67 3.26 12.98
CA ARG A 3 -53.45 2.48 12.69
C ARG A 3 -53.74 1.02 12.34
N ARG A 4 -54.63 0.34 13.08
CA ARG A 4 -55.02 -1.07 12.80
C ARG A 4 -55.68 -1.21 11.42
N GLN A 5 -56.56 -0.30 11.05
CA GLN A 5 -57.21 -0.28 9.74
C GLN A 5 -56.18 -0.03 8.63
N LYS A 6 -55.24 0.90 8.83
CA LYS A 6 -54.16 1.19 7.86
C LYS A 6 -53.27 -0.03 7.62
N LYS A 7 -52.94 -0.79 8.67
CA LYS A 7 -52.19 -2.05 8.55
C LYS A 7 -52.97 -3.12 7.77
N LYS A 8 -54.26 -3.28 8.07
CA LYS A 8 -55.13 -4.22 7.33
C LYS A 8 -55.25 -3.85 5.85
N ALA A 9 -55.42 -2.57 5.53
CA ALA A 9 -55.49 -2.09 4.15
C ALA A 9 -54.17 -2.31 3.39
N PHE A 10 -53.03 -2.01 4.03
CA PHE A 10 -51.72 -2.32 3.48
C PHE A 10 -51.57 -3.82 3.18
N LYS A 11 -51.89 -4.68 4.17
CA LYS A 11 -51.81 -6.14 4.01
C LYS A 11 -52.71 -6.65 2.89
N LYS A 12 -53.93 -6.11 2.78
CA LYS A 12 -54.86 -6.47 1.70
C LYS A 12 -54.31 -6.09 0.32
N ARG A 13 -53.64 -4.93 0.20
CA ARG A 13 -53.10 -4.43 -1.07
C ARG A 13 -51.83 -5.13 -1.51
N PHE A 14 -50.91 -5.39 -0.58
CA PHE A 14 -49.56 -5.87 -0.91
C PHE A 14 -49.29 -7.32 -0.49
N GLY A 15 -50.22 -7.99 0.21
CA GLY A 15 -50.11 -9.40 0.59
C GLY A 15 -49.37 -9.68 1.89
N PHE A 16 -48.72 -8.69 2.51
CA PHE A 16 -47.92 -8.87 3.73
C PHE A 16 -48.09 -7.71 4.72
N ASN A 17 -47.64 -7.90 5.96
CA ASN A 17 -47.72 -6.85 6.98
C ASN A 17 -46.72 -5.71 6.68
N PRO A 18 -47.08 -4.44 6.91
CA PRO A 18 -46.14 -3.35 6.69
C PRO A 18 -44.86 -3.55 7.52
N PRO A 19 -43.67 -3.26 6.98
CA PRO A 19 -42.40 -3.46 7.67
C PRO A 19 -42.34 -2.72 9.01
N ARG A 20 -41.65 -3.30 9.99
CA ARG A 20 -41.38 -2.65 11.28
C ARG A 20 -40.32 -1.57 11.10
N GLY A 21 -40.36 -0.53 11.92
CA GLY A 21 -39.38 0.57 11.89
C GLY A 21 -39.66 1.69 10.88
N ILE A 22 -40.63 1.55 9.99
CA ILE A 22 -41.05 2.60 9.06
C ILE A 22 -42.54 2.91 9.16
N SER A 23 -42.92 4.14 8.77
CA SER A 23 -44.32 4.53 8.75
C SER A 23 -45.09 3.75 7.67
N ILE A 24 -46.38 3.46 7.89
CA ILE A 24 -47.23 2.79 6.88
C ILE A 24 -47.29 3.61 5.59
N ARG A 25 -47.27 4.94 5.69
CA ARG A 25 -47.25 5.84 4.53
C ARG A 25 -45.98 5.64 3.70
N THR A 26 -44.83 5.57 4.36
CA THR A 26 -43.53 5.33 3.73
C THR A 26 -43.50 3.94 3.08
N ALA A 27 -43.95 2.91 3.81
CA ALA A 27 -44.04 1.55 3.28
C ALA A 27 -44.92 1.49 2.02
N THR A 28 -46.08 2.15 2.02
CA THR A 28 -46.97 2.19 0.85
C THR A 28 -46.27 2.84 -0.34
N ARG A 29 -45.62 4.00 -0.14
CA ARG A 29 -44.90 4.71 -1.21
C ARG A 29 -43.75 3.87 -1.78
N ILE A 30 -42.99 3.18 -0.92
CA ILE A 30 -41.92 2.27 -1.35
C ILE A 30 -42.51 1.16 -2.21
N MET A 31 -43.61 0.54 -1.78
CA MET A 31 -44.23 -0.54 -2.54
C MET A 31 -44.83 -0.10 -3.87
N GLU A 32 -45.38 1.12 -3.94
CA GLU A 32 -45.91 1.71 -5.17
C GLU A 32 -44.83 1.96 -6.22
N HIS A 33 -43.59 2.22 -5.81
CA HIS A 33 -42.48 2.53 -6.70
C HIS A 33 -41.34 1.49 -6.61
N LYS A 34 -41.65 0.27 -6.13
CA LYS A 34 -40.62 -0.72 -5.76
C LYS A 34 -39.64 -1.02 -6.89
N GLU A 35 -40.14 -1.15 -8.11
CA GLU A 35 -39.35 -1.51 -9.29
C GLU A 35 -38.41 -0.37 -9.69
N THR A 36 -38.92 0.86 -9.73
CA THR A 36 -38.12 2.05 -9.99
C THR A 36 -37.05 2.24 -8.93
N ILE A 37 -37.40 2.05 -7.65
CA ILE A 37 -36.46 2.16 -6.54
C ILE A 37 -35.35 1.12 -6.69
N ILE A 38 -35.70 -0.16 -6.91
CA ILE A 38 -34.71 -1.24 -7.13
C ILE A 38 -33.80 -0.92 -8.31
N ALA A 39 -34.36 -0.50 -9.45
CA ALA A 39 -33.58 -0.16 -10.64
C ALA A 39 -32.61 1.01 -10.39
N ILE A 40 -33.01 2.02 -9.63
CA ILE A 40 -32.14 3.13 -9.23
C ILE A 40 -30.99 2.62 -8.34
N PHE A 41 -31.29 1.78 -7.36
CA PHE A 41 -30.25 1.21 -6.49
C PHE A 41 -29.24 0.36 -7.26
N GLU A 42 -29.68 -0.46 -8.23
CA GLU A 42 -28.77 -1.23 -9.08
C GLU A 42 -27.89 -0.33 -9.96
N ARG A 43 -28.46 0.74 -10.52
CA ARG A 43 -27.68 1.74 -11.28
C ARG A 43 -26.65 2.45 -10.39
N LEU A 44 -27.03 2.84 -9.17
CA LEU A 44 -26.11 3.46 -8.21
C LEU A 44 -24.98 2.51 -7.83
N LYS A 45 -25.29 1.25 -7.55
CA LYS A 45 -24.30 0.21 -7.26
C LYS A 45 -23.30 0.06 -8.42
N ALA A 46 -23.79 -0.03 -9.66
CA ALA A 46 -22.94 -0.11 -10.84
C ALA A 46 -22.06 1.14 -11.02
N ALA A 47 -22.61 2.34 -10.78
CA ALA A 47 -21.86 3.59 -10.86
C ALA A 47 -20.73 3.68 -9.81
N ILE A 48 -21.00 3.26 -8.58
CA ILE A 48 -19.99 3.22 -7.51
C ILE A 48 -18.87 2.23 -7.86
N LEU A 49 -19.22 1.04 -8.36
CA LEU A 49 -18.23 0.03 -8.77
C LEU A 49 -17.37 0.55 -9.93
N ASN A 50 -17.97 1.18 -10.93
CA ASN A 50 -17.23 1.77 -12.05
C ASN A 50 -16.28 2.87 -11.58
N LEU A 51 -16.74 3.76 -10.70
CA LEU A 51 -15.88 4.80 -10.12
C LEU A 51 -14.70 4.20 -9.36
N TRP A 52 -14.94 3.14 -8.58
CA TRP A 52 -13.88 2.43 -7.88
C TRP A 52 -12.83 1.85 -8.83
N GLU A 53 -13.25 1.17 -9.91
CA GLU A 53 -12.31 0.61 -10.88
C GLU A 53 -11.49 1.71 -11.59
N GLN A 54 -12.08 2.88 -11.84
CA GLN A 54 -11.36 4.02 -12.42
C GLN A 54 -10.31 4.61 -11.47
N VAL A 55 -10.58 4.66 -10.17
CA VAL A 55 -9.66 5.24 -9.16
C VAL A 55 -8.61 4.24 -8.71
N LYS A 56 -8.93 2.94 -8.73
CA LYS A 56 -8.07 1.87 -8.21
C LYS A 56 -6.67 1.86 -8.83
N LYS A 57 -6.57 1.88 -10.16
CA LYS A 57 -5.27 1.82 -10.84
C LYS A 57 -4.41 3.06 -10.59
N PRO A 58 -4.92 4.30 -10.75
CA PRO A 58 -4.18 5.51 -10.38
C PRO A 58 -3.75 5.55 -8.92
N ALA A 59 -4.59 5.06 -8.00
CA ALA A 59 -4.25 5.03 -6.57
C ALA A 59 -3.09 4.05 -6.27
N LEU A 60 -3.07 2.89 -6.93
CA LEU A 60 -1.97 1.94 -6.82
C LEU A 60 -0.67 2.50 -7.42
N GLU A 61 -0.75 3.09 -8.61
CA GLU A 61 0.40 3.75 -9.27
C GLU A 61 0.98 4.86 -8.40
N LEU A 62 0.13 5.73 -7.82
CA LEU A 62 0.55 6.77 -6.90
C LEU A 62 1.25 6.18 -5.66
N GLY A 63 0.72 5.08 -5.11
CA GLY A 63 1.31 4.39 -3.97
C GLY A 63 2.72 3.88 -4.25
N GLU A 64 2.95 3.27 -5.41
CA GLU A 64 4.28 2.80 -5.82
C GLU A 64 5.25 3.96 -6.04
N VAL A 65 4.82 5.02 -6.75
CA VAL A 65 5.63 6.22 -6.94
C VAL A 65 6.04 6.85 -5.60
N LEU A 66 5.12 6.91 -4.62
CA LEU A 66 5.44 7.45 -3.30
C LEU A 66 6.44 6.58 -2.53
N LYS A 67 6.38 5.24 -2.67
CA LYS A 67 7.41 4.35 -2.10
C LYS A 67 8.76 4.57 -2.78
N GLU A 68 8.80 4.68 -4.10
CA GLU A 68 10.02 4.96 -4.85
C GLU A 68 10.64 6.28 -4.39
N ILE A 69 9.85 7.36 -4.33
CA ILE A 69 10.28 8.66 -3.81
C ILE A 69 10.81 8.52 -2.38
N HIS A 70 10.10 7.81 -1.50
CA HIS A 70 10.54 7.59 -0.12
C HIS A 70 11.89 6.86 -0.05
N THR A 71 12.11 5.86 -0.92
CA THR A 71 13.39 5.14 -0.99
C THR A 71 14.51 5.96 -1.66
N ALA A 72 14.16 6.81 -2.63
CA ALA A 72 15.08 7.66 -3.36
C ALA A 72 15.53 8.88 -2.53
N PHE A 73 14.66 9.41 -1.68
CA PHE A 73 14.98 10.43 -0.67
C PHE A 73 15.69 9.77 0.52
N ILE A 74 16.92 9.33 0.29
CA ILE A 74 17.87 9.04 1.35
C ILE A 74 18.00 10.33 2.18
N THR A 75 17.63 10.29 3.45
CA THR A 75 17.77 11.45 4.33
C THR A 75 19.23 11.94 4.33
N PRO A 76 19.51 13.24 4.51
CA PRO A 76 20.88 13.75 4.58
C PRO A 76 21.75 13.04 5.62
N ALA A 77 21.13 12.48 6.68
CA ALA A 77 21.78 11.65 7.67
C ALA A 77 22.22 10.29 7.08
N GLU A 78 21.32 9.58 6.41
CA GLU A 78 21.60 8.27 5.82
C GLU A 78 22.60 8.39 4.65
N LYS A 79 22.56 9.50 3.89
CA LYS A 79 23.55 9.81 2.85
C LYS A 79 24.95 10.00 3.45
N ARG A 80 25.07 10.76 4.53
CA ARG A 80 26.34 10.96 5.25
C ARG A 80 26.87 9.67 5.85
N ARG A 81 25.99 8.84 6.43
CA ARG A 81 26.36 7.51 6.95
C ARG A 81 26.98 6.63 5.86
N ARG A 82 26.34 6.55 4.69
CA ARG A 82 26.85 5.76 3.55
C ARG A 82 28.18 6.31 3.01
N GLN A 83 28.34 7.63 2.95
CA GLN A 83 29.61 8.24 2.56
C GLN A 83 30.74 7.93 3.56
N TYR A 84 30.45 8.00 4.85
CA TYR A 84 31.42 7.65 5.90
C TYR A 84 31.89 6.20 5.76
N ILE A 85 30.96 5.25 5.62
CA ILE A 85 31.27 3.83 5.41
C ILE A 85 32.15 3.62 4.18
N ALA A 86 31.84 4.28 3.06
CA ALA A 86 32.64 4.15 1.83
C ALA A 86 34.08 4.69 1.99
N VAL A 87 34.25 5.78 2.75
CA VAL A 87 35.58 6.37 3.04
C VAL A 87 36.38 5.48 3.98
N GLU A 88 35.74 4.92 5.02
CA GLU A 88 36.36 3.93 5.91
C GLU A 88 36.80 2.68 5.14
N ASP A 89 35.92 2.08 4.34
CA ASP A 89 36.23 0.90 3.52
C ASP A 89 37.43 1.16 2.60
N PHE A 90 37.48 2.35 2.00
CA PHE A 90 38.60 2.74 1.14
C PHE A 90 39.91 2.84 1.94
N ARG A 91 39.89 3.50 3.10
CA ARG A 91 41.07 3.60 3.98
C ARG A 91 41.56 2.23 4.44
N THR A 92 40.65 1.36 4.86
CA THR A 92 40.97 0.01 5.33
C THR A 92 41.61 -0.84 4.21
N LYS A 93 41.05 -0.78 2.98
CA LYS A 93 41.65 -1.45 1.81
C LYS A 93 43.04 -0.91 1.47
N LEU A 94 43.27 0.38 1.65
CA LEU A 94 44.55 1.02 1.36
C LEU A 94 45.64 0.60 2.36
N LEU A 95 45.28 0.53 3.65
CA LEU A 95 46.15 0.02 4.72
C LEU A 95 46.49 -1.46 4.51
N LEU A 96 45.50 -2.29 4.17
CA LEU A 96 45.72 -3.70 3.83
C LEU A 96 46.71 -3.87 2.67
N ARG A 97 46.56 -3.09 1.60
CA ARG A 97 47.53 -3.12 0.47
C ARG A 97 48.94 -2.71 0.90
N GLN A 98 49.08 -1.74 1.80
CA GLN A 98 50.39 -1.34 2.33
C GLN A 98 51.00 -2.48 3.15
N GLN A 99 50.25 -3.09 4.06
CA GLN A 99 50.71 -4.23 4.85
C GLN A 99 51.10 -5.43 3.97
N GLU A 100 50.31 -5.75 2.94
CA GLU A 100 50.65 -6.80 1.97
C GLU A 100 51.94 -6.47 1.20
N SER A 101 52.14 -5.20 0.84
CA SER A 101 53.36 -4.78 0.15
C SER A 101 54.61 -4.82 1.04
N GLU A 102 54.46 -4.49 2.33
CA GLU A 102 55.53 -4.59 3.31
C GLU A 102 55.86 -6.04 3.64
N ALA A 103 54.86 -6.90 3.82
CA ALA A 103 55.05 -8.33 4.02
C ALA A 103 55.82 -8.97 2.86
N LYS A 104 55.47 -8.65 1.61
CA LYS A 104 56.19 -9.13 0.42
C LYS A 104 57.64 -8.64 0.35
N ARG A 105 57.92 -7.42 0.80
CA ARG A 105 59.30 -6.89 0.87
C ARG A 105 60.12 -7.60 1.95
N ILE A 106 59.51 -7.90 3.09
CA ILE A 106 60.17 -8.64 4.17
C ILE A 106 60.45 -10.08 3.73
N GLU A 107 59.47 -10.78 3.16
CA GLU A 107 59.65 -12.14 2.61
C GLU A 107 60.75 -12.18 1.53
N GLY A 108 60.70 -11.27 0.56
CA GLY A 108 61.72 -11.17 -0.49
C GLY A 108 63.11 -10.89 0.06
N ASN A 109 63.24 -10.04 1.08
CA ASN A 109 64.53 -9.77 1.73
C ASN A 109 65.03 -10.95 2.58
N SER A 110 64.14 -11.72 3.23
CA SER A 110 64.52 -12.94 3.94
C SER A 110 64.96 -14.05 2.98
N ASP A 111 64.35 -14.16 1.81
CA ASP A 111 64.74 -15.13 0.77
C ASP A 111 66.11 -14.81 0.19
N ILE A 112 66.42 -13.53 -0.08
CA ILE A 112 67.75 -13.09 -0.52
C ILE A 112 68.80 -13.41 0.55
N HIS A 113 68.52 -13.13 1.82
CA HIS A 113 69.49 -13.30 2.89
C HIS A 113 69.74 -14.79 3.25
N ASN A 114 68.78 -15.67 3.00
CA ASN A 114 68.97 -17.12 3.13
C ASN A 114 69.74 -17.73 1.94
N HIS A 115 69.66 -17.13 0.75
CA HIS A 115 70.37 -17.62 -0.43
C HIS A 115 71.89 -17.41 -0.33
N ASP A 116 72.34 -16.37 0.40
CA ASP A 116 73.75 -16.05 0.66
C ASP A 116 74.40 -16.88 1.79
N ARG A 117 73.63 -17.71 2.52
CA ARG A 117 74.14 -18.55 3.63
C ARG A 117 74.37 -20.02 3.26
N ARG A 118 74.29 -20.39 1.99
CA ARG A 118 74.62 -21.73 1.47
C ARG A 118 75.86 -21.68 0.61
#